data_AF-A0A146KJX1-F1
#
_entry.id   AF-A0A146KJX1-F1
#
_cell.length_a   1.000
_cell.length_b   1.000
_cell.length_c   1.000
_cell.angle_alpha   90.00
_cell.angle_beta   90.00
_cell.angle_gamma   90.00
#
_symmetry.space_group_name_H-M   'P 1'
#
loop_
_entity.id
_entity.type
_entity.pdbx_description
1 polymer ?
#
loop_
_entity_poly.entity_id
_entity_poly.type
_entity_poly.pdbx_seq_one_letter_code
_entity_poly.pdbx_strand_id
1 'polypeptide(L)'
;LRIKVEDSDKAVNKLVLTGQQVIIFKNLKQVKKQELYEFSQIRIINAPVLESIEQEGMYWCFSMIYLLAPRLQSIGETSMCSNRCIKSIVLNIKYLSQWAFVHCTGLLFVQMNQVEVIKEHCFRNCSSLQTAIFHSATIIENQAFYECASLAYMEIP
;
A
#
# COMPACT_ATOMS: atom_id res chain seq x y z
N LEU A 1 -21.41 11.66 -3.33
CA LEU A 1 -20.74 12.32 -2.19
C LEU A 1 -20.06 13.57 -2.74
N ARG A 2 -20.50 14.75 -2.28
CA ARG A 2 -20.01 16.06 -2.76
C ARG A 2 -18.59 16.26 -2.22
N ILE A 3 -17.62 16.29 -3.12
CA ILE A 3 -16.24 16.65 -2.78
C ILE A 3 -16.18 18.17 -2.73
N LYS A 4 -15.94 18.75 -1.55
CA LYS A 4 -15.41 20.12 -1.46
C LYS A 4 -13.89 20.00 -1.51
N VAL A 5 -13.37 20.11 -2.72
CA VAL A 5 -11.95 20.32 -3.01
C VAL A 5 -11.70 21.80 -2.77
N GLU A 6 -11.31 22.18 -1.55
CA GLU A 6 -10.78 23.52 -1.31
C GLU A 6 -9.41 23.30 -0.63
N ASP A 7 -8.36 23.76 -1.33
CA ASP A 7 -6.91 23.71 -1.04
C ASP A 7 -6.08 22.47 -1.44
N SER A 8 -6.67 21.42 -2.02
CA SER A 8 -5.96 20.32 -2.72
C SER A 8 -5.75 20.55 -4.23
N ASP A 9 -6.01 21.77 -4.70
CA ASP A 9 -6.25 22.18 -6.09
C ASP A 9 -5.04 22.19 -7.05
N LYS A 10 -3.91 21.57 -6.71
CA LYS A 10 -2.80 21.36 -7.67
C LYS A 10 -2.42 19.91 -7.94
N ALA A 11 -2.70 18.97 -7.03
CA ALA A 11 -2.44 17.53 -7.23
C ALA A 11 -3.64 16.78 -7.84
N VAL A 12 -4.85 17.32 -7.67
CA VAL A 12 -6.15 16.73 -8.05
C VAL A 12 -6.53 16.94 -9.53
N ASN A 13 -5.73 17.66 -10.32
CA ASN A 13 -6.08 18.18 -11.66
C ASN A 13 -6.22 17.16 -12.81
N LYS A 14 -6.48 15.86 -12.53
CA LYS A 14 -6.79 14.88 -13.59
C LYS A 14 -7.57 13.65 -13.12
N LEU A 15 -8.39 13.78 -12.08
CA LEU A 15 -9.22 12.69 -11.59
C LEU A 15 -10.31 12.32 -12.62
N VAL A 16 -10.40 11.04 -12.95
CA VAL A 16 -11.55 10.47 -13.66
C VAL A 16 -12.16 9.41 -12.77
N LEU A 17 -13.32 9.73 -12.17
CA LEU A 17 -14.13 8.74 -11.48
C LEU A 17 -14.93 7.98 -12.53
N THR A 18 -14.68 6.68 -12.66
CA THR A 18 -15.54 5.80 -13.45
C THR A 18 -16.62 5.21 -12.56
N GLY A 19 -17.74 4.76 -13.13
CA GLY A 19 -18.83 4.10 -12.39
C GLY A 19 -18.42 2.83 -11.61
N GLN A 20 -17.14 2.44 -11.64
CA GLN A 20 -16.56 1.25 -11.01
C GLN A 20 -15.71 1.55 -9.75
N GLN A 21 -15.80 2.74 -9.13
CA GLN A 21 -14.97 3.10 -7.96
C GLN A 21 -13.46 3.03 -8.26
N VAL A 22 -13.09 3.44 -9.47
CA VAL A 22 -11.70 3.55 -9.94
C VAL A 22 -11.30 5.02 -9.96
N ILE A 23 -10.08 5.31 -9.52
CA ILE A 23 -9.46 6.63 -9.65
C ILE A 23 -8.13 6.52 -10.38
N ILE A 24 -7.87 7.50 -11.24
CA ILE A 24 -6.66 7.58 -12.04
C ILE A 24 -5.93 8.88 -11.70
N PHE A 25 -4.74 8.75 -11.13
CA PHE A 25 -3.84 9.85 -10.83
C PHE A 25 -2.73 9.93 -11.87
N LYS A 26 -3.01 10.57 -13.00
CA LYS A 26 -2.08 10.59 -14.16
C LYS A 26 -0.72 11.25 -13.85
N ASN A 27 -0.69 12.20 -12.92
CA ASN A 27 0.48 13.06 -12.65
C ASN A 27 0.89 13.09 -11.16
N LEU A 28 0.27 12.26 -10.31
CA LEU A 28 0.58 12.25 -8.88
C LEU A 28 1.91 11.51 -8.67
N LYS A 29 2.96 12.27 -8.33
CA LYS A 29 4.28 11.70 -8.04
C LYS A 29 4.46 11.26 -6.60
N GLN A 30 3.75 11.90 -5.68
CA GLN A 30 3.87 11.65 -4.26
C GLN A 30 2.49 11.74 -3.62
N VAL A 31 2.16 10.79 -2.75
CA VAL A 31 1.02 10.91 -1.84
C VAL A 31 1.53 11.49 -0.52
N LYS A 32 1.01 12.64 -0.12
CA LYS A 32 1.35 13.28 1.16
C LYS A 32 0.55 12.70 2.30
N LYS A 33 1.03 12.93 3.52
CA LYS A 33 0.31 12.56 4.75
C LYS A 33 -1.16 12.96 4.69
N GLN A 34 -2.05 11.99 4.88
CA GLN A 34 -3.51 12.16 4.90
C GLN A 34 -4.14 12.72 3.61
N GLU A 35 -3.40 12.86 2.51
CA GLU A 35 -3.91 13.39 1.23
C GLU A 35 -5.05 12.55 0.66
N LEU A 36 -5.06 11.24 0.94
CA LEU A 36 -6.04 10.30 0.40
C LEU A 36 -7.04 9.74 1.42
N TYR A 37 -7.18 10.36 2.59
CA TYR A 37 -8.04 9.85 3.68
C TYR A 37 -9.53 9.72 3.31
N GLU A 38 -10.03 10.63 2.46
CA GLU A 38 -11.43 10.68 2.03
C GLU A 38 -11.82 9.57 1.03
N PHE A 39 -10.85 8.79 0.54
CA PHE A 39 -11.07 7.80 -0.52
C PHE A 39 -11.45 6.40 0.00
N SER A 40 -12.12 6.33 1.15
CA SER A 40 -12.51 5.08 1.81
C SER A 40 -13.37 4.14 0.95
N GLN A 41 -14.01 4.66 -0.10
CA GLN A 41 -14.90 3.93 -1.02
C GLN A 41 -14.23 3.52 -2.34
N ILE A 42 -12.98 3.91 -2.57
CA ILE A 42 -12.27 3.60 -3.81
C ILE A 42 -11.77 2.17 -3.77
N ARG A 43 -11.98 1.43 -4.87
CA ARG A 43 -11.53 0.04 -5.02
C ARG A 43 -10.25 -0.09 -5.82
N ILE A 44 -10.01 0.82 -6.76
CA ILE A 44 -8.82 0.76 -7.61
C ILE A 44 -8.17 2.14 -7.69
N ILE A 45 -6.89 2.20 -7.32
CA ILE A 45 -6.05 3.38 -7.50
C ILE A 45 -5.04 3.08 -8.61
N ASN A 46 -5.13 3.82 -9.71
CA ASN A 46 -4.15 3.77 -10.79
C ASN A 46 -3.30 5.04 -10.77
N ALA A 47 -2.04 4.92 -10.36
CA ALA A 47 -1.10 6.01 -10.21
C ALA A 47 0.22 5.66 -10.94
N PRO A 48 0.25 5.76 -12.28
CA PRO A 48 1.34 5.20 -13.10
C PRO A 48 2.70 5.88 -12.91
N VAL A 49 2.69 7.09 -12.34
CA VAL A 49 3.89 7.91 -12.10
C VAL A 49 4.14 8.15 -10.61
N LEU A 50 3.44 7.43 -9.72
CA LEU A 50 3.65 7.55 -8.29
C LEU A 50 5.01 6.96 -7.91
N GLU A 51 5.83 7.78 -7.25
CA GLU A 51 7.20 7.48 -6.84
C GLU A 51 7.28 7.25 -5.32
N SER A 52 6.47 7.93 -4.52
CA SER A 52 6.50 7.80 -3.06
C SER A 52 5.13 7.96 -2.38
N ILE A 53 4.95 7.26 -1.27
CA ILE A 53 3.81 7.47 -0.35
C ILE A 53 4.40 7.87 1.00
N GLU A 54 4.08 9.05 1.50
CA GLU A 54 4.54 9.52 2.81
C GLU A 54 3.84 8.78 3.96
N GLN A 55 4.31 9.03 5.18
CA GLN A 55 3.68 8.52 6.39
C GLN A 55 2.18 8.81 6.38
N GLU A 56 1.38 7.78 6.67
CA GLU A 56 -0.10 7.83 6.68
C GLU A 56 -0.74 8.30 5.36
N GLY A 57 -0.03 8.27 4.22
CA GLY A 57 -0.53 8.81 2.95
C GLY A 57 -1.75 8.06 2.38
N MET A 58 -1.76 6.73 2.52
CA MET A 58 -2.84 5.83 2.08
C MET A 58 -3.39 5.01 3.26
N TYR A 59 -3.44 5.65 4.43
CA TYR A 59 -4.02 5.09 5.62
C TYR A 59 -5.54 4.97 5.45
N TRP A 60 -6.11 3.82 5.84
CA TRP A 60 -7.56 3.60 5.87
C TRP A 60 -8.28 3.64 4.50
N CYS A 61 -7.60 3.32 3.40
CA CYS A 61 -8.30 3.04 2.14
C CYS A 61 -9.01 1.66 2.22
N PHE A 62 -10.01 1.55 3.10
CA PHE A 62 -10.63 0.28 3.53
C PHE A 62 -11.19 -0.54 2.38
N SER A 63 -11.71 0.11 1.33
CA SER A 63 -12.30 -0.56 0.16
C SER A 63 -11.31 -0.83 -0.96
N MET A 64 -10.06 -0.35 -0.87
CA MET A 64 -9.08 -0.49 -1.95
C MET A 64 -8.68 -1.95 -2.09
N ILE A 65 -8.74 -2.45 -3.33
CA ILE A 65 -8.39 -3.82 -3.73
C ILE A 65 -7.07 -3.84 -4.49
N TYR A 66 -6.87 -2.87 -5.37
CA TYR A 66 -5.71 -2.78 -6.24
C TYR A 66 -5.08 -1.40 -6.19
N LEU A 67 -3.76 -1.38 -6.03
CA LEU A 67 -2.89 -0.23 -6.26
C LEU A 67 -2.01 -0.54 -7.47
N LEU A 68 -2.18 0.22 -8.55
CA LEU A 68 -1.35 0.13 -9.75
C LEU A 68 -0.36 1.28 -9.75
N ALA A 69 0.82 1.05 -9.17
CA ALA A 69 1.88 2.04 -9.02
C ALA A 69 3.25 1.45 -9.41
N PRO A 70 3.51 1.23 -10.72
CA PRO A 70 4.69 0.49 -11.20
C PRO A 70 6.01 1.21 -10.95
N ARG A 71 5.97 2.51 -10.64
CA ARG A 71 7.14 3.34 -10.36
C ARG A 71 7.35 3.63 -8.88
N LEU A 72 6.56 3.03 -7.99
CA LEU A 72 6.65 3.29 -6.56
C LEU A 72 8.00 2.81 -6.03
N GLN A 73 8.74 3.72 -5.39
CA GLN A 73 10.11 3.50 -4.90
C GLN A 73 10.18 3.48 -3.37
N SER A 74 9.30 4.21 -2.70
CA SER A 74 9.30 4.30 -1.23
C SER A 74 7.90 4.38 -0.64
N ILE A 75 7.74 3.74 0.52
CA ILE A 75 6.53 3.80 1.32
C ILE A 75 6.92 4.23 2.75
N GLY A 76 6.21 5.22 3.27
CA GLY A 76 6.43 5.74 4.62
C GLY A 76 5.88 4.81 5.70
N GLU A 77 6.21 5.14 6.94
CA GLU A 77 5.67 4.48 8.12
C GLU A 77 4.14 4.52 8.11
N THR A 78 3.48 3.40 8.41
CA THR A 78 2.01 3.32 8.51
C THR A 78 1.26 3.74 7.21
N SER A 79 1.98 3.93 6.10
CA SER A 79 1.45 4.55 4.88
C SER A 79 0.33 3.76 4.21
N MET A 80 0.33 2.44 4.34
CA MET A 80 -0.65 1.53 3.76
C MET A 80 -1.44 0.75 4.84
N CYS A 81 -1.49 1.28 6.07
CA CYS A 81 -2.11 0.61 7.20
C CYS A 81 -3.65 0.53 7.07
N SER A 82 -4.18 -0.62 7.51
CA SER A 82 -5.58 -1.00 7.52
C SER A 82 -6.26 -0.95 6.14
N ASN A 83 -5.53 -1.26 5.07
CA ASN A 83 -6.13 -1.49 3.76
C ASN A 83 -6.80 -2.89 3.74
N ARG A 84 -8.01 -2.97 4.28
CA ARG A 84 -8.70 -4.25 4.59
C ARG A 84 -9.18 -5.02 3.37
N CYS A 85 -9.29 -4.39 2.20
CA CYS A 85 -9.72 -5.06 0.97
C CYS A 85 -8.57 -5.38 0.00
N ILE A 86 -7.35 -4.91 0.24
CA ILE A 86 -6.22 -5.10 -0.67
C ILE A 86 -5.94 -6.59 -0.81
N LYS A 87 -5.76 -7.11 -2.03
CA LYS A 87 -5.61 -8.56 -2.25
C LYS A 87 -4.19 -9.00 -2.47
N SER A 88 -3.44 -8.20 -3.22
CA SER A 88 -2.08 -8.51 -3.60
C SER A 88 -1.24 -7.25 -3.59
N ILE A 89 0.00 -7.37 -3.13
CA ILE A 89 1.00 -6.31 -3.26
C ILE A 89 2.18 -6.88 -4.04
N VAL A 90 2.47 -6.24 -5.17
CA VAL A 90 3.65 -6.55 -5.98
C VAL A 90 4.39 -5.24 -6.24
N LEU A 91 5.54 -5.06 -5.58
CA LEU A 91 6.30 -3.81 -5.60
C LEU A 91 7.80 -4.08 -5.79
N ASN A 92 8.48 -3.12 -6.40
CA ASN A 92 9.93 -3.15 -6.62
C ASN A 92 10.62 -2.06 -5.77
N ILE A 93 10.46 -2.16 -4.45
CA ILE A 93 11.04 -1.23 -3.47
C ILE A 93 12.16 -1.90 -2.68
N LYS A 94 13.15 -1.09 -2.26
CA LYS A 94 14.34 -1.56 -1.55
C LYS A 94 14.13 -1.73 -0.05
N TYR A 95 13.30 -0.88 0.55
CA TYR A 95 13.10 -0.83 1.99
C TYR A 95 11.61 -0.74 2.31
N LEU A 96 11.16 -1.56 3.26
CA LEU A 96 9.82 -1.53 3.80
C LEU A 96 9.81 -0.89 5.17
N SER A 97 9.05 0.19 5.34
CA SER A 97 8.97 0.94 6.59
C SER A 97 8.22 0.21 7.71
N GLN A 98 8.47 0.64 8.95
CA GLN A 98 7.78 0.14 10.13
C GLN A 98 6.27 0.32 9.96
N TRP A 99 5.51 -0.69 10.38
CA TRP A 99 4.05 -0.71 10.33
C TRP A 99 3.39 -0.44 8.96
N ALA A 100 4.12 -0.50 7.84
CA ALA A 100 3.61 -0.03 6.54
C ALA A 100 2.29 -0.70 6.12
N PHE A 101 2.13 -2.00 6.36
CA PHE A 101 0.96 -2.80 5.96
C PHE A 101 0.18 -3.38 7.14
N VAL A 102 0.27 -2.80 8.32
CA VAL A 102 -0.42 -3.31 9.52
C VAL A 102 -1.93 -3.40 9.29
N HIS A 103 -2.57 -4.47 9.77
CA HIS A 103 -4.01 -4.70 9.63
C HIS A 103 -4.52 -4.72 8.16
N CYS A 104 -3.68 -5.04 7.17
CA CYS A 104 -4.13 -5.36 5.82
C CYS A 104 -4.78 -6.76 5.80
N THR A 105 -5.91 -6.91 6.48
CA THR A 105 -6.55 -8.20 6.74
C THR A 105 -7.13 -8.88 5.50
N GLY A 106 -7.26 -8.15 4.37
CA GLY A 106 -7.66 -8.73 3.09
C GLY A 106 -6.51 -9.23 2.23
N LEU A 107 -5.27 -8.91 2.61
CA LEU A 107 -4.06 -9.21 1.83
C LEU A 107 -3.83 -10.71 1.81
N LEU A 108 -3.75 -11.29 0.62
CA LEU A 108 -3.53 -12.73 0.41
C LEU A 108 -2.11 -13.03 -0.04
N PHE A 109 -1.52 -12.13 -0.83
CA PHE A 109 -0.27 -12.35 -1.54
C PHE A 109 0.64 -11.13 -1.50
N VAL A 110 1.92 -11.33 -1.19
CA VAL A 110 2.97 -10.32 -1.32
C VAL A 110 4.14 -10.89 -2.11
N GLN A 111 4.61 -10.12 -3.08
CA GLN A 111 5.87 -10.39 -3.77
C GLN A 111 6.68 -9.11 -3.94
N MET A 112 7.89 -9.08 -3.41
CA MET A 112 8.82 -7.96 -3.57
C MET A 112 10.24 -8.49 -3.79
N ASN A 113 10.61 -8.68 -5.05
CA ASN A 113 11.87 -9.33 -5.43
C ASN A 113 13.13 -8.51 -5.13
N GLN A 114 12.99 -7.22 -4.81
CA GLN A 114 14.10 -6.29 -4.62
C GLN A 114 14.17 -5.73 -3.20
N VAL A 115 13.27 -6.14 -2.31
CA VAL A 115 13.28 -5.65 -0.93
C VAL A 115 14.48 -6.26 -0.21
N GLU A 116 15.29 -5.41 0.41
CA GLU A 116 16.47 -5.80 1.17
C GLU A 116 16.18 -5.82 2.68
N VAL A 117 15.34 -4.90 3.16
CA VAL A 117 15.00 -4.74 4.58
C VAL A 117 13.49 -4.68 4.78
N ILE A 118 12.97 -5.54 5.65
CA ILE A 118 11.59 -5.56 6.16
C ILE A 118 11.61 -5.11 7.62
N LYS A 119 11.12 -3.91 7.90
CA LYS A 119 11.13 -3.30 9.25
C LYS A 119 10.15 -3.96 10.21
N GLU A 120 10.32 -3.65 11.50
CA GLU A 120 9.50 -4.15 12.60
C GLU A 120 8.00 -4.00 12.30
N HIS A 121 7.22 -5.04 12.60
CA HIS A 121 5.77 -5.06 12.44
C HIS A 121 5.21 -4.72 11.04
N CYS A 122 6.03 -4.72 9.98
CA CYS A 122 5.62 -4.24 8.65
C CYS A 122 4.29 -4.85 8.15
N PHE A 123 4.10 -6.16 8.33
CA PHE A 123 2.90 -6.91 7.98
C PHE A 123 2.10 -7.40 9.19
N ARG A 124 2.22 -6.74 10.36
CA ARG A 124 1.52 -7.17 11.57
C ARG A 124 0.00 -7.28 11.33
N ASN A 125 -0.58 -8.40 11.76
CA ASN A 125 -2.01 -8.70 11.65
C ASN A 125 -2.55 -8.61 10.21
N CYS A 126 -1.74 -8.99 9.22
CA CYS A 126 -2.22 -9.37 7.89
C CYS A 126 -2.78 -10.80 7.95
N SER A 127 -3.88 -10.98 8.68
CA SER A 127 -4.38 -12.30 9.09
C SER A 127 -4.76 -13.24 7.93
N SER A 128 -5.06 -12.71 6.75
CA SER A 128 -5.34 -13.49 5.54
C SER A 128 -4.13 -13.71 4.63
N LEU A 129 -2.94 -13.18 4.97
CA LEU A 129 -1.75 -13.32 4.12
C LEU A 129 -1.38 -14.80 4.04
N GLN A 130 -1.37 -15.37 2.84
CA GLN A 130 -1.10 -16.80 2.59
C GLN A 130 0.31 -17.02 2.03
N THR A 131 0.78 -16.10 1.21
CA THR A 131 2.02 -16.24 0.44
C THR A 131 2.82 -14.95 0.50
N ALA A 132 4.09 -15.05 0.89
CA ALA A 132 5.02 -13.93 0.93
C ALA A 132 6.36 -14.30 0.27
N ILE A 133 6.78 -13.57 -0.77
CA ILE A 133 7.95 -13.89 -1.60
C ILE A 133 8.91 -12.71 -1.65
N PHE A 134 10.16 -12.91 -1.20
CA PHE A 134 11.18 -11.86 -1.05
C PHE A 134 12.58 -12.34 -1.46
N HIS A 135 12.86 -12.44 -2.77
CA HIS A 135 14.13 -12.94 -3.32
C HIS A 135 15.41 -12.16 -2.97
N SER A 136 15.34 -11.00 -2.29
CA SER A 136 16.53 -10.23 -1.90
C SER A 136 16.52 -9.79 -0.44
N ALA A 137 15.58 -10.28 0.37
CA ALA A 137 15.47 -9.86 1.76
C ALA A 137 16.63 -10.40 2.58
N THR A 138 17.46 -9.49 3.11
CA THR A 138 18.62 -9.83 3.95
C THR A 138 18.36 -9.49 5.42
N ILE A 139 17.46 -8.55 5.70
CA ILE A 139 17.10 -8.14 7.06
C ILE A 139 15.57 -8.20 7.20
N ILE A 140 15.10 -9.02 8.14
CA ILE A 140 13.69 -9.08 8.57
C ILE A 140 13.68 -8.80 10.07
N GLU A 141 13.15 -7.65 10.45
CA GLU A 141 13.13 -7.20 11.84
C GLU A 141 12.01 -7.88 12.65
N ASN A 142 12.05 -7.66 13.97
CA ASN A 142 11.19 -8.32 14.94
C ASN A 142 9.71 -8.20 14.56
N GLN A 143 8.96 -9.30 14.73
CA GLN A 143 7.51 -9.31 14.57
C GLN A 143 6.98 -8.76 13.23
N ALA A 144 7.81 -8.72 12.17
CA ALA A 144 7.42 -8.24 10.84
C ALA A 144 6.16 -8.92 10.30
N PHE A 145 5.97 -10.21 10.61
CA PHE A 145 4.79 -11.02 10.22
C PHE A 145 3.96 -11.49 11.43
N TYR A 146 4.03 -10.78 12.56
CA TYR A 146 3.25 -11.12 13.75
C TYR A 146 1.74 -11.13 13.44
N GLU A 147 1.01 -12.13 13.95
CA GLU A 147 -0.43 -12.34 13.67
C GLU A 147 -0.80 -12.54 12.17
N CYS A 148 0.15 -12.95 11.31
CA CYS A 148 -0.17 -13.44 9.96
C CYS A 148 -0.70 -14.88 9.99
N ALA A 149 -1.88 -15.08 10.57
CA ALA A 149 -2.42 -16.40 10.93
C ALA A 149 -2.59 -17.39 9.75
N SER A 150 -2.79 -16.89 8.52
CA SER A 150 -2.97 -17.72 7.32
C SER A 150 -1.69 -17.96 6.53
N LEU A 151 -0.53 -17.49 7.00
CA LEU A 151 0.71 -17.52 6.23
C LEU A 151 1.23 -18.96 6.13
N ALA A 152 1.04 -19.55 4.96
CA ALA A 152 1.36 -20.95 4.68
C ALA A 152 2.65 -21.11 3.87
N TYR A 153 3.03 -20.09 3.10
CA TYR A 153 4.23 -20.11 2.27
C TYR A 153 5.01 -18.80 2.39
N MET A 154 6.30 -18.92 2.72
CA MET A 154 7.24 -17.82 2.69
C MET A 154 8.50 -18.24 1.93
N GLU A 155 8.90 -17.43 0.95
CA GLU A 155 10.15 -17.57 0.21
C GLU A 155 11.03 -16.37 0.47
N ILE A 156 12.26 -16.64 0.92
CA ILE A 156 13.35 -15.69 1.20
C ILE A 156 14.63 -16.26 0.56
N PRO A 157 15.71 -15.46 0.40
CA PRO A 157 16.95 -15.93 -0.23
C PRO A 157 17.59 -17.13 0.47
#